data_AF-A0A1V9XRN4-F1
#
_entry.id   AF-A0A1V9XRN4-F1
#
_cell.length_a   1.000
_cell.length_b   1.000
_cell.length_c   1.000
_cell.angle_alpha   90.00
_cell.angle_beta   90.00
_cell.angle_gamma   90.00
#
_symmetry.space_group_name_H-M   'P 1'
#
loop_
_entity.id
_entity.type
_entity.pdbx_description
1 polymer ?
#
loop_
_entity_poly.entity_id
_entity_poly.type
_entity_poly.pdbx_seq_one_letter_code
_entity_poly.pdbx_strand_id
1 'polypeptide(L)' 'VRNMEDVSNFDTEFTSEKPVLTPPKENRNVLTQKDQRQFDNFTFMGDWC' A
#
# COMPACT_ATOMS: atom_id res chain seq x y z
N VAL A 1 -15.93 -17.40 3.93
CA VAL A 1 -14.47 -17.52 4.07
C VAL A 1 -14.11 -19.00 4.03
N ARG A 2 -13.42 -19.40 2.97
CA ARG A 2 -13.09 -20.79 2.63
C ARG A 2 -11.68 -21.18 3.09
N ASN A 3 -10.76 -20.21 3.15
CA ASN A 3 -9.39 -20.33 3.65
C ASN A 3 -8.86 -18.92 4.04
N MET A 4 -7.58 -18.82 4.43
CA MET A 4 -6.97 -17.56 4.88
C MET A 4 -6.84 -16.50 3.77
N GLU A 5 -6.69 -16.94 2.52
CA GLU A 5 -6.50 -16.08 1.35
C GLU A 5 -7.80 -15.86 0.56
N ASP A 6 -8.95 -16.30 1.08
CA ASP A 6 -10.24 -16.17 0.41
C ASP A 6 -10.68 -14.70 0.36
N VAL A 7 -10.68 -14.14 -0.86
CA VAL A 7 -11.12 -12.77 -1.14
C VAL A 7 -12.49 -12.69 -1.81
N SER A 8 -13.29 -13.77 -1.78
CA SER A 8 -14.59 -13.84 -2.48
C SER A 8 -15.66 -12.87 -1.96
N ASN A 9 -15.44 -12.23 -0.82
CA ASN A 9 -16.29 -11.18 -0.26
C ASN A 9 -15.86 -9.76 -0.69
N PHE A 10 -14.81 -9.64 -1.50
CA PHE A 10 -14.34 -8.39 -2.11
C PHE A 10 -14.69 -8.36 -3.60
N ASP A 11 -14.68 -7.18 -4.21
CA ASP A 11 -14.97 -7.04 -5.63
C ASP A 11 -13.90 -7.74 -6.50
N THR A 12 -14.35 -8.45 -7.53
CA THR A 12 -13.49 -9.09 -8.51
C THR A 12 -12.73 -8.10 -9.38
N GLU A 13 -13.25 -6.88 -9.56
CA GLU A 13 -12.57 -5.80 -10.28
C GLU A 13 -11.16 -5.58 -9.69
N PHE A 14 -11.04 -5.49 -8.36
CA PHE A 14 -9.75 -5.26 -7.70
C PHE A 14 -8.96 -6.55 -7.45
N THR A 15 -9.61 -7.64 -7.04
CA THR A 15 -8.90 -8.87 -6.63
C THR A 15 -8.34 -9.66 -7.81
N SER A 16 -8.73 -9.34 -9.04
CA SER A 16 -8.14 -9.89 -10.26
C SER A 16 -6.90 -9.12 -10.75
N GLU A 17 -6.64 -7.92 -10.22
CA GLU A 17 -5.45 -7.14 -10.55
C GLU A 17 -4.18 -7.74 -9.92
N LYS A 18 -3.01 -7.40 -10.49
CA LYS A 18 -1.72 -7.83 -9.92
C LYS A 18 -1.41 -7.03 -8.65
N PRO A 19 -1.07 -7.68 -7.52
CA PRO A 19 -0.72 -6.98 -6.28
C PRO A 19 0.68 -6.37 -6.38
N VAL A 20 0.79 -5.17 -6.95
CA VAL A 20 2.07 -4.49 -7.20
C VAL A 20 2.04 -3.05 -6.69
N LEU A 21 3.19 -2.57 -6.19
CA LEU A 21 3.38 -1.14 -5.90
C LEU A 21 3.67 -0.40 -7.20
N THR A 22 2.62 0.09 -7.85
CA THR A 22 2.76 0.89 -9.07
C THR A 22 3.53 2.18 -8.76
N PRO A 23 4.60 2.51 -9.50
CA PRO A 23 5.32 3.76 -9.31
C PRO A 23 4.38 4.97 -9.49
N PRO A 24 4.67 6.10 -8.83
CA PRO A 24 3.93 7.34 -9.07
C PRO A 24 3.93 7.70 -10.56
N LYS A 25 2.83 8.30 -11.06
CA LYS A 25 2.72 8.75 -12.46
C LYS A 25 3.94 9.57 -12.87
N GLU A 26 4.41 9.35 -14.12
CA GLU A 26 5.62 9.94 -14.69
C GLU A 26 5.71 11.46 -14.41
N ASN A 27 6.91 11.91 -14.05
CA ASN A 27 7.31 13.29 -13.72
C ASN A 27 7.03 13.82 -12.30
N ARG A 28 6.71 12.98 -11.31
CA ARG A 28 7.02 13.39 -9.94
C ARG A 28 8.53 13.29 -9.74
N ASN A 29 9.19 14.44 -9.74
CA ASN A 29 10.57 14.55 -9.28
C ASN A 29 10.71 13.78 -7.95
N VAL A 30 11.86 13.14 -7.75
CA VAL A 30 12.18 12.52 -6.46
C VAL A 30 11.86 13.52 -5.37
N LEU A 31 11.01 13.13 -4.42
CA LEU A 31 10.62 13.99 -3.31
C LEU A 31 11.89 14.50 -2.62
N THR A 32 11.93 15.79 -2.33
CA THR A 32 13.07 16.35 -1.61
C THR A 32 13.14 15.76 -0.20
N GLN A 33 14.31 15.83 0.45
CA GLN A 33 14.41 15.40 1.84
C GLN A 33 13.43 16.14 2.76
N LYS A 34 13.12 17.40 2.46
CA LYS A 34 12.15 18.19 3.22
C LYS A 34 10.74 17.62 3.10
N ASP A 35 10.35 17.22 1.90
CA ASP A 35 9.02 16.64 1.66
C ASP A 35 8.92 15.23 2.26
N GLN A 36 10.00 14.45 2.21
CA GLN A 36 10.05 13.13 2.85
C GLN A 36 9.84 13.20 4.38
N ARG A 37 10.32 14.27 5.03
CA ARG A 37 10.09 14.49 6.47
C ARG A 37 8.62 14.71 6.85
N GLN A 38 7.73 14.95 5.89
CA GLN A 38 6.29 14.98 6.19
C GLN A 38 5.75 13.60 6.62
N PHE A 39 6.48 12.53 6.30
CA PHE A 39 6.18 11.16 6.75
C PHE A 39 6.92 10.78 8.05
N ASP A 40 7.59 11.75 8.72
CA ASP A 40 8.19 11.50 10.02
C ASP A 40 7.12 11.05 11.01
N ASN A 41 7.41 9.98 11.77
CA ASN A 41 6.49 9.33 12.72
C ASN A 41 5.27 8.66 12.07
N PHE A 42 5.33 8.31 10.77
CA PHE A 42 4.28 7.51 10.12
C PHE A 42 4.24 6.05 10.62
N THR A 43 5.40 5.47 10.89
CA THR A 43 5.51 4.06 11.28
C THR A 43 4.93 3.83 12.67
N PHE A 44 3.94 2.94 12.76
CA PHE A 44 3.38 2.43 14.00
C PHE A 44 3.40 0.89 13.98
N MET A 45 3.71 0.27 15.11
CA MET A 45 3.61 -1.17 15.32
C MET A 45 2.71 -1.41 16.53
N GLY A 46 1.68 -2.24 16.36
CA GLY A 46 0.83 -2.65 17.48
C GLY A 46 1.53 -3.66 18.37
N ASP A 47 1.15 -3.72 19.64
CA ASP A 47 1.76 -4.59 20.66
C ASP A 47 1.51 -6.11 20.47
N TRP A 48 0.96 -6.52 19.33
CA TRP A 48 0.41 -7.87 19.09
C TRP A 48 1.24 -8.68 18.08
N CYS A 49 2.53 -8.36 17.92
CA CYS A 49 3.47 -9.15 17.10
C CYS A 49 3.89 -10.44 17.81
#